data_AF-A0A9E6BU80-F1
#
_entry.id   AF-A0A9E6BU80-F1
#
_cell.length_a   1.000
_cell.length_b   1.000
_cell.length_c   1.000
_cell.angle_alpha   90.00
_cell.angle_beta   90.00
_cell.angle_gamma   90.00
#
_symmetry.space_group_name_H-M   'P 1'
#
loop_
_entity.id
_entity.type
_entity.pdbx_description
1 polymer ?
#
loop_
_entity_poly.entity_id
_entity_poly.type
_entity_poly.pdbx_seq_one_letter_code
_entity_poly.pdbx_strand_id
1 'polypeptide(L)'
;MSDPTAPVEEVPADKIEWIAGFPTPPTPPIRPLHALVSVWRLVRNKEDTRQVFEIVQALSGGAAKRLFARFVATPYGRRVITQPVRLENILSDHETLRALPEGSLGRVYLDFMEGENLTSEGLIDAAGEAGIDFRGETQFEDYRRLFLHLDVSHDLWHVLSGYGRDALGELCNLIFSRAHTRTRGFGFIVFIGALAQKLEQPSAPVLKALAEARRNVRGVAWVPEFDVEEMLPLPLSEVRRRMNITEPVFYNAIPDEVKDSLLKPKVKQTQSERESLHNPEPAL
;
A
#
# COMPACT_ATOMS: atom_id res chain seq x y z
N MET A 1 -1.72 6.59 22.26
CA MET A 1 -0.49 7.41 22.35
C MET A 1 0.54 6.60 23.11
N SER A 2 1.47 6.00 22.37
CA SER A 2 2.60 5.27 22.94
C SER A 2 3.58 6.28 23.54
N ASP A 3 4.11 5.98 24.72
CA ASP A 3 5.12 6.80 25.40
C ASP A 3 6.39 6.91 24.52
N PRO A 4 6.82 8.12 24.10
CA PRO A 4 8.02 8.31 23.28
C PRO A 4 9.33 7.97 24.01
N THR A 5 9.27 7.59 25.29
CA THR A 5 10.41 7.18 26.11
C THR A 5 10.45 5.67 26.42
N ALA A 6 9.49 4.89 25.90
CA ALA A 6 9.56 3.44 26.04
C ALA A 6 10.77 2.90 25.26
N PRO A 7 11.72 2.19 25.91
CA PRO A 7 12.89 1.66 25.22
C PRO A 7 12.45 0.72 24.10
N VAL A 8 12.99 0.92 22.90
CA VAL A 8 12.81 0.01 21.77
C VAL A 8 13.17 -1.38 22.25
N GLU A 9 12.24 -2.34 22.15
CA GLU A 9 12.48 -3.72 22.57
C GLU A 9 13.62 -4.29 21.72
N GLU A 10 14.82 -4.30 22.30
CA GLU A 10 16.03 -4.74 21.61
C GLU A 10 15.96 -6.23 21.32
N VAL A 11 16.13 -6.60 20.06
CA VAL A 11 16.22 -8.01 19.65
C VAL A 11 17.58 -8.55 20.11
N PRO A 12 17.62 -9.65 20.88
CA PRO A 12 18.87 -10.28 21.29
C PRO A 12 19.75 -10.64 20.09
N ALA A 13 21.07 -10.43 20.21
CA ALA A 13 22.02 -10.60 19.10
C ALA A 13 22.00 -12.00 18.46
N ASP A 14 21.70 -13.04 19.24
CA ASP A 14 21.57 -14.43 18.79
C ASP A 14 20.32 -14.69 17.93
N LYS A 15 19.33 -13.79 18.00
CA LYS A 15 18.08 -13.85 17.22
C LYS A 15 18.11 -12.98 15.97
N ILE A 16 19.17 -12.18 15.79
CA ILE A 16 19.35 -11.36 14.59
C ILE A 16 19.70 -12.26 13.41
N GLU A 17 18.93 -12.13 12.33
CA GLU A 17 19.22 -12.82 11.07
C GLU A 17 19.89 -11.85 10.10
N TRP A 18 20.86 -12.34 9.31
CA TRP A 18 21.63 -11.50 8.39
C TRP A 18 21.28 -11.79 6.94
N ILE A 19 20.99 -10.74 6.17
CA ILE A 19 20.70 -10.85 4.74
C ILE A 19 21.63 -9.92 3.98
N ALA A 20 22.51 -10.49 3.17
CA ALA A 20 23.46 -9.75 2.32
C ALA A 20 24.30 -8.69 3.07
N GLY A 21 24.62 -8.96 4.35
CA GLY A 21 25.39 -8.05 5.21
C GLY A 21 24.56 -7.09 6.06
N PHE A 22 23.22 -7.11 5.93
CA PHE A 22 22.32 -6.26 6.71
C PHE A 22 21.64 -7.07 7.83
N PRO A 23 21.54 -6.51 9.06
CA PRO A 23 20.81 -7.15 10.15
C PRO A 23 19.30 -7.06 9.90
N THR A 24 18.58 -8.12 10.21
CA THR A 24 17.12 -8.19 10.08
C THR A 24 16.49 -8.81 11.34
N PRO A 25 15.28 -8.39 11.72
CA PRO A 25 14.57 -8.99 12.86
C PRO A 25 14.27 -10.46 12.58
N PRO A 26 14.05 -11.32 13.59
CA PRO A 26 13.68 -12.72 13.37
C PRO A 26 12.41 -12.83 12.52
N THR A 27 12.30 -13.89 11.73
CA THR A 27 11.11 -14.10 10.89
C THR A 27 9.85 -14.23 11.75
N PRO A 28 8.83 -13.37 11.54
CA PRO A 28 7.60 -13.46 12.34
C PRO A 28 6.83 -14.75 12.02
N PRO A 29 6.23 -15.41 13.03
CA PRO A 29 5.39 -16.58 12.79
C PRO A 29 4.11 -16.18 12.03
N ILE A 30 3.62 -17.08 11.19
CA ILE A 30 2.31 -16.90 10.54
C ILE A 30 1.23 -17.18 11.59
N ARG A 31 0.31 -16.23 11.78
CA ARG A 31 -0.77 -16.24 12.77
C ARG A 31 -2.14 -16.28 12.08
N PRO A 32 -2.55 -17.41 11.46
CA PRO A 32 -3.76 -17.47 10.64
C PRO A 32 -5.05 -17.21 11.45
N LEU A 33 -5.10 -17.67 12.70
CA LEU A 33 -6.25 -17.40 13.59
C LEU A 33 -6.38 -15.91 13.91
N HIS A 34 -5.26 -15.21 14.11
CA HIS A 34 -5.27 -13.77 14.33
C HIS A 34 -5.80 -13.03 13.09
N ALA A 35 -5.33 -13.41 11.89
CA ALA A 35 -5.82 -12.85 10.64
C ALA A 35 -7.34 -13.07 10.46
N LEU A 36 -7.87 -14.24 10.82
CA LEU A 36 -9.30 -14.52 10.78
C LEU A 36 -10.09 -13.65 11.76
N VAL A 37 -9.58 -13.45 12.98
CA VAL A 37 -10.19 -12.56 13.97
C VAL A 37 -10.18 -11.11 13.48
N SER A 38 -9.07 -10.63 12.92
CA SER A 38 -8.97 -9.29 12.34
C SER A 38 -9.92 -9.08 11.16
N VAL A 39 -10.11 -10.10 10.31
CA VAL A 39 -11.15 -10.05 9.26
C VAL A 39 -12.54 -9.93 9.86
N TRP A 40 -12.87 -10.72 10.89
CA TRP A 40 -14.18 -10.62 11.54
C TRP A 40 -14.42 -9.21 12.11
N ARG A 41 -13.38 -8.60 12.69
CA ARG A 41 -13.43 -7.21 13.19
C ARG A 41 -13.63 -6.21 12.04
N LEU A 42 -12.89 -6.35 10.95
CA LEU A 42 -13.01 -5.47 9.76
C LEU A 42 -14.38 -5.60 9.08
N VAL A 43 -14.95 -6.81 9.00
CA VAL A 43 -16.28 -7.03 8.44
C VAL A 43 -17.36 -6.39 9.32
N ARG A 44 -17.17 -6.40 10.65
CA ARG A 44 -18.09 -5.79 11.61
C ARG A 44 -17.96 -4.26 11.65
N ASN A 45 -16.75 -3.74 11.48
CA ASN A 45 -16.47 -2.30 11.40
C ASN A 45 -15.52 -2.02 10.22
N LYS A 46 -16.10 -1.64 9.08
CA LYS A 46 -15.34 -1.37 7.84
C LYS A 46 -14.39 -0.16 7.96
N GLU A 47 -14.60 0.70 8.97
CA GLU A 47 -13.75 1.87 9.26
C GLU A 47 -12.50 1.52 10.10
N ASP A 48 -12.39 0.31 10.67
CA ASP A 48 -11.21 -0.12 11.45
C ASP A 48 -10.07 -0.56 10.52
N THR A 49 -9.48 0.40 9.81
CA THR A 49 -8.41 0.21 8.81
C THR A 49 -7.16 -0.44 9.41
N ARG A 50 -6.93 -0.29 10.72
CA ARG A 50 -5.92 -1.00 11.50
C ARG A 50 -5.95 -2.52 11.30
N GLN A 51 -7.14 -3.11 11.11
CA GLN A 51 -7.25 -4.56 10.90
C GLN A 51 -6.58 -5.03 9.61
N VAL A 52 -6.45 -4.16 8.60
CA VAL A 52 -5.72 -4.45 7.35
C VAL A 52 -4.25 -4.74 7.67
N PHE A 53 -3.64 -3.89 8.49
CA PHE A 53 -2.25 -4.05 8.95
C PHE A 53 -2.07 -5.33 9.76
N GLU A 54 -3.00 -5.63 10.68
CA GLU A 54 -2.98 -6.85 11.50
C GLU A 54 -3.06 -8.13 10.63
N ILE A 55 -3.92 -8.12 9.60
CA ILE A 55 -4.04 -9.23 8.64
C ILE A 55 -2.73 -9.41 7.86
N VAL A 56 -2.17 -8.31 7.37
CA VAL A 56 -0.93 -8.34 6.59
C VAL A 56 0.21 -8.88 7.44
N GLN A 57 0.43 -8.32 8.63
CA GLN A 57 1.47 -8.77 9.56
C GLN A 57 1.31 -10.24 9.95
N ALA A 58 0.09 -10.66 10.28
CA ALA A 58 -0.20 -12.03 10.67
C ALA A 58 0.10 -13.05 9.55
N LEU A 59 0.07 -12.63 8.28
CA LEU A 59 0.27 -13.50 7.12
C LEU A 59 1.59 -13.27 6.37
N SER A 60 2.39 -12.29 6.76
CA SER A 60 3.66 -11.93 6.10
C SER A 60 4.69 -13.06 6.14
N GLY A 61 4.91 -13.66 7.31
CA GLY A 61 5.96 -14.67 7.52
C GLY A 61 7.31 -14.23 6.91
N GLY A 62 8.03 -15.16 6.27
CA GLY A 62 9.30 -14.86 5.58
C GLY A 62 9.19 -14.14 4.22
N ALA A 63 8.01 -13.64 3.81
CA ALA A 63 7.87 -12.96 2.52
C ALA A 63 8.68 -11.67 2.45
N ALA A 64 8.62 -10.85 3.50
CA ALA A 64 9.35 -9.59 3.57
C ALA A 64 10.88 -9.79 3.52
N LYS A 65 11.41 -10.84 4.15
CA LYS A 65 12.84 -11.18 4.06
C LYS A 65 13.27 -11.60 2.66
N ARG A 66 12.47 -12.44 1.99
CA ARG A 66 12.74 -12.81 0.58
C ARG A 66 12.67 -11.59 -0.34
N LEU A 67 11.75 -10.67 -0.06
CA LEU A 67 11.64 -9.41 -0.77
C LEU A 67 12.87 -8.55 -0.57
N PHE A 68 13.30 -8.36 0.69
CA PHE A 68 14.50 -7.64 1.05
C PHE A 68 15.75 -8.23 0.41
N ALA A 69 15.95 -9.55 0.51
CA ALA A 69 17.06 -10.25 -0.12
C ALA A 69 17.12 -10.01 -1.64
N ARG A 70 15.96 -10.02 -2.31
CA ARG A 70 15.88 -9.73 -3.75
C ARG A 70 16.17 -8.26 -4.04
N PHE A 71 15.67 -7.34 -3.22
CA PHE A 71 15.81 -5.89 -3.41
C PHE A 71 17.26 -5.45 -3.24
N VAL A 72 17.94 -5.85 -2.17
CA VAL A 72 19.36 -5.49 -1.96
C VAL A 72 20.34 -6.16 -2.95
N ALA A 73 19.85 -7.14 -3.71
CA ALA A 73 20.59 -7.76 -4.80
C ALA A 73 20.49 -6.95 -6.11
N THR A 74 19.56 -6.01 -6.25
CA THR A 74 19.50 -5.12 -7.42
C THR A 74 20.38 -3.89 -7.22
N PRO A 75 20.90 -3.28 -8.32
CA PRO A 75 21.64 -2.03 -8.22
C PRO A 75 20.82 -0.91 -7.55
N TYR A 76 19.56 -0.75 -7.97
CA TYR A 76 18.68 0.27 -7.41
C TYR A 76 18.35 0.00 -5.94
N GLY A 77 17.93 -1.21 -5.59
CA GLY A 77 17.56 -1.52 -4.22
C GLY A 77 18.74 -1.41 -3.26
N ARG A 78 19.95 -1.79 -3.68
CA ARG A 78 21.17 -1.54 -2.90
C ARG A 78 21.43 -0.05 -2.68
N ARG A 79 21.21 0.80 -3.70
CA ARG A 79 21.28 2.26 -3.54
C ARG A 79 20.23 2.76 -2.56
N VAL A 80 18.98 2.32 -2.67
CA VAL A 80 17.91 2.73 -1.74
C VAL A 80 18.26 2.42 -0.28
N ILE A 81 18.89 1.27 -0.02
CA ILE A 81 19.29 0.90 1.34
C ILE A 81 20.54 1.66 1.81
N THR A 82 21.59 1.73 0.98
CA THR A 82 22.92 2.22 1.41
C THR A 82 23.18 3.70 1.15
N GLN A 83 22.42 4.34 0.27
CA GLN A 83 22.64 5.70 -0.23
C GLN A 83 21.48 6.62 0.18
N PRO A 84 21.62 7.95 0.02
CA PRO A 84 20.57 8.92 0.38
C PRO A 84 19.38 8.96 -0.60
N VAL A 85 19.03 7.86 -1.28
CA VAL A 85 17.78 7.83 -2.05
C VAL A 85 16.60 7.81 -1.07
N ARG A 86 15.77 8.85 -1.12
CA ARG A 86 14.62 9.03 -0.24
C ARG A 86 13.41 9.34 -1.12
N LEU A 87 12.73 8.28 -1.54
CA LEU A 87 11.61 8.38 -2.47
C LEU A 87 10.50 9.28 -1.90
N GLU A 88 10.27 9.25 -0.60
CA GLU A 88 9.34 10.14 0.11
C GLU A 88 9.65 11.63 -0.12
N ASN A 89 10.93 12.01 -0.16
CA ASN A 89 11.34 13.40 -0.38
C ASN A 89 11.18 13.77 -1.86
N ILE A 90 11.51 12.83 -2.75
CA ILE A 90 11.41 13.04 -4.20
C ILE A 90 9.95 13.20 -4.63
N LEU A 91 9.04 12.37 -4.11
CA LEU A 91 7.63 12.41 -4.47
C LEU A 91 6.84 13.51 -3.74
N SER A 92 7.36 14.07 -2.65
CA SER A 92 6.75 15.22 -1.97
C SER A 92 7.23 16.58 -2.50
N ASP A 93 8.29 16.62 -3.32
CA ASP A 93 8.72 17.83 -4.01
C ASP A 93 7.82 18.14 -5.22
N HIS A 94 6.64 18.69 -4.93
CA HIS A 94 5.64 19.03 -5.94
C HIS A 94 6.15 20.10 -6.92
N GLU A 95 7.08 20.98 -6.51
CA GLU A 95 7.65 21.99 -7.41
C GLU A 95 8.51 21.32 -8.50
N THR A 96 9.40 20.41 -8.10
CA THR A 96 10.22 19.65 -9.04
C THR A 96 9.35 18.77 -9.94
N LEU A 97 8.36 18.06 -9.38
CA LEU A 97 7.42 17.26 -10.18
C LEU A 97 6.63 18.12 -11.18
N ARG A 98 6.27 19.36 -10.80
CA ARG A 98 5.59 20.31 -11.67
C ARG A 98 6.49 20.91 -12.75
N ALA A 99 7.81 20.81 -12.62
CA ALA A 99 8.75 21.20 -13.66
C ALA A 99 8.97 20.11 -14.72
N LEU A 100 8.53 18.87 -14.46
CA LEU A 100 8.69 17.76 -15.39
C LEU A 100 7.79 17.90 -16.64
N PRO A 101 8.17 17.25 -17.77
CA PRO A 101 7.38 17.30 -19.00
C PRO A 101 5.94 16.83 -18.80
N GLU A 102 5.00 17.47 -19.49
CA GLU A 102 3.60 17.03 -19.51
C GLU A 102 3.49 15.57 -20.00
N GLY A 103 2.66 14.77 -19.31
CA GLY A 103 2.52 13.33 -19.59
C GLY A 103 3.69 12.46 -19.10
N SER A 104 4.69 13.02 -18.41
CA SER A 104 5.70 12.23 -17.71
C SER A 104 5.10 11.50 -16.50
N LEU A 105 5.75 10.43 -16.04
CA LEU A 105 5.33 9.71 -14.84
C LEU A 105 5.18 10.65 -13.64
N GLY A 106 6.16 11.52 -13.41
CA GLY A 106 6.15 12.44 -12.27
C GLY A 106 5.04 13.49 -12.38
N ARG A 107 4.74 13.98 -13.59
CA ARG A 107 3.64 14.93 -13.79
C ARG A 107 2.27 14.27 -13.58
N VAL A 108 2.06 13.08 -14.16
CA VAL A 108 0.81 12.34 -13.97
C VAL A 108 0.63 11.92 -12.51
N TYR A 109 1.72 11.57 -11.81
CA TYR A 109 1.68 11.29 -10.38
C TYR A 109 1.27 12.53 -9.55
N LEU A 110 1.83 13.70 -9.86
CA LEU A 110 1.42 14.94 -9.20
C LEU A 110 -0.06 15.23 -9.42
N ASP A 111 -0.54 15.13 -10.67
CA ASP A 111 -1.94 15.35 -11.01
C ASP A 111 -2.87 14.36 -10.26
N PHE A 112 -2.44 13.10 -10.13
CA PHE A 112 -3.14 12.06 -9.37
C PHE A 112 -3.22 12.40 -7.87
N MET A 113 -2.13 12.89 -7.27
CA MET A 113 -2.11 13.25 -5.84
C MET A 113 -2.93 14.52 -5.56
N GLU A 114 -2.88 15.53 -6.44
CA GLU A 114 -3.65 16.77 -6.29
C GLU A 114 -5.15 16.58 -6.51
N GLY A 115 -5.54 15.62 -7.36
CA GLY A 115 -6.95 15.31 -7.63
C GLY A 115 -7.70 14.61 -6.49
N GLU A 116 -6.98 13.91 -5.61
CA GLU A 116 -7.57 12.98 -4.62
C GLU A 116 -7.69 13.57 -3.21
N ASN A 117 -7.14 14.76 -2.94
CA ASN A 117 -7.25 15.51 -1.67
C ASN A 117 -7.04 14.68 -0.38
N LEU A 118 -6.20 13.64 -0.44
CA LEU A 118 -5.85 12.73 0.65
C LEU A 118 -4.34 12.76 0.88
N THR A 119 -3.92 12.80 2.15
CA THR A 119 -2.51 12.80 2.54
C THR A 119 -2.05 11.38 2.90
N SER A 120 -0.78 11.07 2.61
CA SER A 120 -0.10 9.82 3.00
C SER A 120 -0.08 9.59 4.53
N GLU A 121 -0.42 10.61 5.32
CA GLU A 121 -0.46 10.58 6.79
C GLU A 121 -1.55 9.66 7.34
N GLY A 122 -2.74 9.57 6.72
CA GLY A 122 -3.85 8.77 7.27
C GLY A 122 -3.58 7.26 7.35
N LEU A 123 -2.74 6.72 6.47
CA LEU A 123 -2.31 5.31 6.52
C LEU A 123 -1.19 5.09 7.55
N ILE A 124 -0.32 6.08 7.74
CA ILE A 124 0.74 6.07 8.76
C ILE A 124 0.11 6.10 10.16
N ASP A 125 -0.93 6.91 10.36
CA ASP A 125 -1.67 6.97 11.62
C ASP A 125 -2.34 5.63 11.93
N ALA A 126 -3.01 5.01 10.96
CA ALA A 126 -3.62 3.69 11.11
C ALA A 126 -2.58 2.58 11.38
N ALA A 127 -1.38 2.68 10.80
CA ALA A 127 -0.27 1.80 11.09
C ALA A 127 0.25 2.00 12.53
N GLY A 128 0.41 3.26 12.96
CA GLY A 128 0.79 3.62 14.32
C GLY A 128 -0.20 3.10 15.37
N GLU A 129 -1.50 3.21 15.10
CA GLU A 129 -2.56 2.61 15.92
C GLU A 129 -2.51 1.08 15.96
N ALA A 130 -2.01 0.43 14.89
CA ALA A 130 -1.74 -1.00 14.85
C ALA A 130 -0.46 -1.40 15.62
N GLY A 131 0.22 -0.44 16.26
CA GLY A 131 1.52 -0.63 16.89
C GLY A 131 2.66 -0.82 15.87
N ILE A 132 2.44 -0.45 14.61
CA ILE A 132 3.48 -0.44 13.59
C ILE A 132 4.03 0.98 13.50
N ASP A 133 5.16 1.20 14.16
CA ASP A 133 5.89 2.44 14.00
C ASP A 133 6.91 2.32 12.86
N PHE A 134 6.53 2.81 11.68
CA PHE A 134 7.44 2.86 10.53
C PHE A 134 8.53 3.94 10.67
N ARG A 135 8.41 4.88 11.61
CA ARG A 135 9.32 6.04 11.76
C ARG A 135 10.11 6.05 13.08
N GLY A 136 9.70 5.27 14.06
CA GLY A 136 10.37 5.09 15.35
C GLY A 136 11.75 4.45 15.25
N GLU A 137 12.54 4.65 16.29
CA GLU A 137 13.89 4.07 16.39
C GLU A 137 13.86 2.54 16.22
N THR A 138 14.82 2.01 15.48
CA THR A 138 14.91 0.56 15.24
C THR A 138 16.36 0.11 15.09
N GLN A 139 16.64 -1.11 15.55
CA GLN A 139 17.93 -1.77 15.33
C GLN A 139 18.14 -2.21 13.87
N PHE A 140 17.11 -2.16 13.04
CA PHE A 140 17.11 -2.69 11.67
C PHE A 140 16.78 -1.60 10.64
N GLU A 141 17.50 -0.48 10.67
CA GLU A 141 17.21 0.69 9.83
C GLU A 141 17.19 0.36 8.33
N ASP A 142 18.16 -0.42 7.85
CA ASP A 142 18.26 -0.88 6.47
C ASP A 142 17.05 -1.73 6.07
N TYR A 143 16.64 -2.64 6.96
CA TYR A 143 15.46 -3.48 6.72
C TYR A 143 14.18 -2.64 6.71
N ARG A 144 14.04 -1.68 7.63
CA ARG A 144 12.92 -0.72 7.70
C ARG A 144 12.85 0.15 6.44
N ARG A 145 14.01 0.55 5.89
CA ARG A 145 14.09 1.40 4.70
C ARG A 145 13.39 0.80 3.49
N LEU A 146 13.41 -0.53 3.32
CA LEU A 146 12.60 -1.20 2.29
C LEU A 146 11.11 -0.89 2.45
N PHE A 147 10.56 -0.98 3.65
CA PHE A 147 9.12 -0.79 3.87
C PHE A 147 8.71 0.64 3.63
N LEU A 148 9.48 1.61 4.13
CA LEU A 148 9.24 3.03 3.84
C LEU A 148 9.28 3.31 2.33
N HIS A 149 10.19 2.65 1.59
CA HIS A 149 10.24 2.78 0.14
C HIS A 149 9.02 2.15 -0.56
N LEU A 150 8.57 0.97 -0.11
CA LEU A 150 7.40 0.30 -0.67
C LEU A 150 6.08 1.03 -0.34
N ASP A 151 6.00 1.64 0.83
CA ASP A 151 4.85 2.42 1.28
C ASP A 151 4.63 3.62 0.35
N VAL A 152 5.68 4.39 0.08
CA VAL A 152 5.63 5.50 -0.89
C VAL A 152 5.42 4.99 -2.32
N SER A 153 5.97 3.82 -2.66
CA SER A 153 5.78 3.21 -3.99
C SER A 153 4.33 2.79 -4.25
N HIS A 154 3.52 2.52 -3.21
CA HIS A 154 2.12 2.13 -3.34
C HIS A 154 1.31 3.14 -4.16
N ASP A 155 1.43 4.41 -3.82
CA ASP A 155 0.71 5.50 -4.48
C ASP A 155 1.21 5.70 -5.90
N LEU A 156 2.52 5.54 -6.13
CA LEU A 156 3.07 5.51 -7.48
C LEU A 156 2.55 4.31 -8.30
N TRP A 157 2.29 3.17 -7.66
CA TRP A 157 1.77 1.98 -8.33
C TRP A 157 0.34 2.16 -8.83
N HIS A 158 -0.48 3.01 -8.21
CA HIS A 158 -1.78 3.41 -8.77
C HIS A 158 -1.61 4.03 -10.15
N VAL A 159 -0.70 5.00 -10.29
CA VAL A 159 -0.40 5.68 -11.55
C VAL A 159 0.17 4.72 -12.60
N LEU A 160 1.15 3.90 -12.20
CA LEU A 160 1.77 2.93 -13.09
C LEU A 160 0.77 1.90 -13.60
N SER A 161 -0.04 1.34 -12.70
CA SER A 161 -1.01 0.30 -13.03
C SER A 161 -2.30 0.82 -13.65
N GLY A 162 -2.65 2.09 -13.45
CA GLY A 162 -3.90 2.69 -13.93
C GLY A 162 -5.11 2.40 -13.03
N TYR A 163 -4.91 1.95 -11.79
CA TYR A 163 -5.99 1.79 -10.82
C TYR A 163 -6.08 3.03 -9.94
N GLY A 164 -7.29 3.59 -9.77
CA GLY A 164 -7.55 4.73 -8.87
C GLY A 164 -7.60 4.34 -7.39
N ARG A 165 -7.94 5.31 -6.53
CA ARG A 165 -8.05 5.13 -5.06
C ARG A 165 -9.45 4.76 -4.57
N ASP A 166 -10.40 4.57 -5.49
CA ASP A 166 -11.68 3.99 -5.11
C ASP A 166 -11.49 2.56 -4.58
N ALA A 167 -12.47 2.05 -3.83
CA ALA A 167 -12.33 0.77 -3.15
C ALA A 167 -12.07 -0.41 -4.11
N LEU A 168 -12.55 -0.37 -5.36
CA LEU A 168 -12.22 -1.39 -6.36
C LEU A 168 -10.79 -1.19 -6.89
N GLY A 169 -10.38 0.05 -7.13
CA GLY A 169 -9.03 0.44 -7.50
C GLY A 169 -7.99 -0.03 -6.49
N GLU A 170 -8.24 0.19 -5.20
CA GLU A 170 -7.43 -0.31 -4.08
C GLU A 170 -7.28 -1.84 -4.08
N LEU A 171 -8.39 -2.58 -4.27
CA LEU A 171 -8.32 -4.04 -4.40
C LEU A 171 -7.50 -4.49 -5.62
N CYS A 172 -7.57 -3.75 -6.73
CA CYS A 172 -6.75 -4.02 -7.92
C CYS A 172 -5.28 -3.69 -7.66
N ASN A 173 -4.97 -2.58 -6.98
CA ASN A 173 -3.62 -2.20 -6.60
C ASN A 173 -3.01 -3.16 -5.56
N LEU A 174 -3.82 -3.75 -4.67
CA LEU A 174 -3.37 -4.85 -3.80
C LEU A 174 -2.97 -6.11 -4.58
N ILE A 175 -3.66 -6.41 -5.69
CA ILE A 175 -3.25 -7.51 -6.60
C ILE A 175 -1.89 -7.18 -7.24
N PHE A 176 -1.70 -5.95 -7.70
CA PHE A 176 -0.44 -5.45 -8.24
C PHE A 176 0.68 -5.53 -7.20
N SER A 177 0.45 -4.96 -6.03
CA SER A 177 1.36 -4.98 -4.87
C SER A 177 1.76 -6.38 -4.46
N ARG A 178 0.82 -7.33 -4.46
CA ARG A 178 1.10 -8.74 -4.15
C ARG A 178 2.01 -9.38 -5.19
N ALA A 179 1.93 -9.00 -6.47
CA ALA A 179 2.81 -9.54 -7.50
C ALA A 179 4.29 -9.20 -7.22
N HIS A 180 4.53 -8.01 -6.65
CA HIS A 180 5.89 -7.54 -6.32
C HIS A 180 6.38 -8.01 -4.94
N THR A 181 5.51 -8.01 -3.94
CA THR A 181 5.87 -8.31 -2.53
C THR A 181 5.73 -9.78 -2.16
N ARG A 182 4.84 -10.51 -2.85
CA ARG A 182 4.41 -11.87 -2.51
C ARG A 182 3.83 -12.01 -1.09
N THR A 183 3.37 -10.91 -0.51
CA THR A 183 2.74 -10.88 0.81
C THR A 183 1.37 -11.57 0.76
N ARG A 184 1.17 -12.60 1.59
CA ARG A 184 -0.08 -13.38 1.57
C ARG A 184 -1.29 -12.57 2.05
N GLY A 185 -1.06 -11.63 2.97
CA GLY A 185 -2.08 -10.72 3.50
C GLY A 185 -2.87 -9.99 2.43
N PHE A 186 -2.18 -9.39 1.45
CA PHE A 186 -2.84 -8.71 0.32
C PHE A 186 -3.77 -9.64 -0.46
N GLY A 187 -3.34 -10.88 -0.71
CA GLY A 187 -4.18 -11.87 -1.39
C GLY A 187 -5.42 -12.25 -0.57
N PHE A 188 -5.29 -12.28 0.75
CA PHE A 188 -6.39 -12.57 1.64
C PHE A 188 -7.39 -11.41 1.73
N ILE A 189 -6.91 -10.16 1.83
CA ILE A 189 -7.76 -8.96 1.80
C ILE A 189 -8.55 -8.90 0.48
N VAL A 190 -7.88 -9.11 -0.65
CA VAL A 190 -8.53 -9.16 -1.97
C VAL A 190 -9.58 -10.27 -2.03
N PHE A 191 -9.32 -11.43 -1.44
CA PHE A 191 -10.30 -12.52 -1.37
C PHE A 191 -11.54 -12.13 -0.56
N ILE A 192 -11.35 -11.53 0.62
CA ILE A 192 -12.46 -11.08 1.47
C ILE A 192 -13.26 -9.97 0.79
N GLY A 193 -12.60 -8.97 0.21
CA GLY A 193 -13.27 -7.90 -0.54
C GLY A 193 -14.08 -8.43 -1.72
N ALA A 194 -13.52 -9.36 -2.50
CA ALA A 194 -14.24 -10.01 -3.59
C ALA A 194 -15.45 -10.84 -3.12
N LEU A 195 -15.32 -11.53 -1.98
CA LEU A 195 -16.42 -12.31 -1.41
C LEU A 195 -17.54 -11.41 -0.87
N ALA A 196 -17.19 -10.36 -0.12
CA ALA A 196 -18.14 -9.38 0.39
C ALA A 196 -18.92 -8.74 -0.76
N GLN A 197 -18.23 -8.30 -1.82
CA GLN A 197 -18.88 -7.76 -2.99
C GLN A 197 -19.79 -8.76 -3.68
N LYS A 198 -19.35 -10.01 -3.85
CA LYS A 198 -20.18 -11.04 -4.51
C LYS A 198 -21.46 -11.32 -3.74
N LEU A 199 -21.44 -11.20 -2.41
CA LEU A 199 -22.62 -11.37 -1.56
C LEU A 199 -23.53 -10.13 -1.59
N GLU A 200 -22.97 -8.92 -1.61
CA GLU A 200 -23.72 -7.67 -1.60
C GLU A 200 -24.29 -7.29 -2.98
N GLN A 201 -23.51 -7.45 -4.05
CA GLN A 201 -23.86 -7.07 -5.43
C GLN A 201 -23.27 -8.07 -6.45
N PRO A 202 -23.90 -9.25 -6.64
CA PRO A 202 -23.38 -10.33 -7.50
C PRO A 202 -23.17 -9.93 -8.97
N SER A 203 -23.93 -8.96 -9.47
CA SER A 203 -23.91 -8.49 -10.86
C SER A 203 -22.88 -7.38 -11.13
N ALA A 204 -22.22 -6.86 -10.10
CA ALA A 204 -21.27 -5.75 -10.27
C ALA A 204 -20.04 -6.17 -11.10
N PRO A 205 -19.48 -5.27 -11.94
CA PRO A 205 -18.32 -5.55 -12.78
C PRO A 205 -17.00 -5.79 -12.01
N VAL A 206 -17.03 -5.73 -10.66
CA VAL A 206 -15.89 -5.94 -9.76
C VAL A 206 -15.13 -7.23 -10.05
N LEU A 207 -15.81 -8.36 -10.21
CA LEU A 207 -15.12 -9.64 -10.41
C LEU A 207 -14.35 -9.67 -11.74
N LYS A 208 -14.82 -8.97 -12.78
CA LYS A 208 -14.12 -8.84 -14.06
C LYS A 208 -12.87 -7.98 -13.93
N ALA A 209 -12.96 -6.83 -13.26
CA ALA A 209 -11.81 -5.97 -12.97
C ALA A 209 -10.75 -6.70 -12.13
N LEU A 210 -11.15 -7.41 -11.07
CA LEU A 210 -10.21 -8.20 -10.26
C LEU A 210 -9.61 -9.39 -11.03
N ALA A 211 -10.34 -9.99 -11.96
CA ALA A 211 -9.81 -11.05 -12.82
C ALA A 211 -8.82 -10.48 -13.85
N GLU A 212 -9.10 -9.30 -14.39
CA GLU A 212 -8.20 -8.55 -15.26
C GLU A 212 -6.92 -8.17 -14.52
N ALA A 213 -6.99 -7.58 -13.33
CA ALA A 213 -5.82 -7.23 -12.54
C ALA A 213 -4.90 -8.44 -12.30
N ARG A 214 -5.48 -9.61 -11.98
CA ARG A 214 -4.72 -10.86 -11.83
C ARG A 214 -4.08 -11.35 -13.13
N ARG A 215 -4.64 -11.00 -14.29
CA ARG A 215 -4.07 -11.30 -15.60
C ARG A 215 -2.97 -10.29 -15.95
N ASN A 216 -3.21 -9.00 -15.75
CA ASN A 216 -2.29 -7.93 -16.11
C ASN A 216 -0.97 -8.00 -15.36
N VAL A 217 -0.98 -8.47 -14.11
CA VAL A 217 0.27 -8.69 -13.35
C VAL A 217 1.10 -9.87 -13.85
N ARG A 218 0.58 -10.71 -14.74
CA ARG A 218 1.33 -11.84 -15.29
C ARG A 218 2.32 -11.32 -16.33
N GLY A 219 3.61 -11.43 -16.01
CA GLY A 219 4.68 -11.01 -16.91
C GLY A 219 5.14 -9.57 -16.72
N VAL A 220 4.54 -8.82 -15.77
CA VAL A 220 5.07 -7.51 -15.35
C VAL A 220 6.49 -7.71 -14.81
N ALA A 221 7.40 -6.83 -15.22
CA ALA A 221 8.74 -6.78 -14.68
C ALA A 221 8.70 -6.53 -13.17
N TRP A 222 9.78 -6.80 -12.44
CA TRP A 222 9.71 -6.62 -11.00
C TRP A 222 9.97 -5.16 -10.64
N VAL A 223 8.90 -4.34 -10.69
CA VAL A 223 8.91 -2.88 -10.49
C VAL A 223 9.90 -2.35 -9.43
N PRO A 224 10.05 -2.96 -8.23
CA PRO A 224 11.04 -2.50 -7.26
C PRO A 224 12.51 -2.51 -7.74
N GLU A 225 12.86 -3.12 -8.87
CA GLU A 225 14.21 -3.08 -9.42
C GLU A 225 14.54 -1.83 -10.24
N PHE A 226 13.52 -1.07 -10.64
CA PHE A 226 13.68 0.08 -11.52
C PHE A 226 13.96 1.36 -10.72
N ASP A 227 14.84 2.19 -11.26
CA ASP A 227 15.13 3.49 -10.68
C ASP A 227 13.98 4.47 -10.95
N VAL A 228 13.25 4.79 -9.89
CA VAL A 228 12.13 5.72 -9.97
C VAL A 228 12.59 7.12 -10.36
N GLU A 229 13.75 7.59 -9.89
CA GLU A 229 14.27 8.93 -10.18
C GLU A 229 14.50 9.11 -11.69
N GLU A 230 15.06 8.08 -12.34
CA GLU A 230 15.28 8.07 -13.79
C GLU A 230 13.98 7.97 -14.58
N MET A 231 12.91 7.44 -13.98
CA MET A 231 11.62 7.21 -14.63
C MET A 231 10.65 8.37 -14.53
N LEU A 232 10.71 9.16 -13.46
CA LEU A 232 9.85 10.33 -13.27
C LEU A 232 9.80 11.30 -14.47
N PRO A 233 10.91 11.64 -15.15
CA PRO A 233 10.87 12.52 -16.32
C PRO A 233 10.39 11.83 -17.62
N LEU A 234 10.28 10.50 -17.64
CA LEU A 234 9.91 9.76 -18.86
C LEU A 234 8.38 9.77 -19.06
N PRO A 235 7.89 9.74 -20.32
CA PRO A 235 6.47 9.57 -20.60
C PRO A 235 5.90 8.33 -19.91
N LEU A 236 4.70 8.42 -19.32
CA LEU A 236 4.09 7.28 -18.60
C LEU A 236 3.97 6.02 -19.48
N SER A 237 3.65 6.18 -20.76
CA SER A 237 3.58 5.08 -21.74
C SER A 237 4.93 4.39 -21.97
N GLU A 238 6.03 5.15 -21.92
CA GLU A 238 7.39 4.62 -21.97
C GLU A 238 7.69 3.77 -20.74
N VAL A 239 7.40 4.30 -19.56
CA VAL A 239 7.62 3.61 -18.28
C VAL A 239 6.84 2.29 -18.22
N ARG A 240 5.54 2.33 -18.55
CA ARG A 240 4.69 1.13 -18.61
C ARG A 240 5.25 0.10 -19.57
N ARG A 241 5.71 0.51 -20.76
CA ARG A 241 6.32 -0.41 -21.74
C ARG A 241 7.59 -1.08 -21.19
N ARG A 242 8.48 -0.32 -20.54
CA ARG A 242 9.72 -0.84 -19.93
C ARG A 242 9.44 -1.88 -18.85
N MET A 243 8.39 -1.67 -18.06
CA MET A 243 7.98 -2.58 -16.98
C MET A 243 7.01 -3.68 -17.44
N ASN A 244 6.64 -3.72 -18.72
CA ASN A 244 5.60 -4.60 -19.25
C ASN A 244 4.27 -4.49 -18.48
N ILE A 245 3.88 -3.26 -18.12
CA ILE A 245 2.62 -2.97 -17.44
C ILE A 245 1.52 -2.72 -18.48
N THR A 246 0.41 -3.44 -18.34
CA THR A 246 -0.77 -3.31 -19.20
C THR A 246 -1.83 -2.47 -18.51
N GLU A 247 -2.38 -1.49 -19.22
CA GLU A 247 -3.49 -0.68 -18.72
C GLU A 247 -4.78 -1.49 -18.57
N PRO A 248 -5.59 -1.23 -17.54
CA PRO A 248 -6.76 -2.02 -17.24
C PRO A 248 -7.95 -1.55 -18.04
N VAL A 249 -8.48 -2.40 -18.91
CA VAL A 249 -9.59 -2.05 -19.82
C VAL A 249 -10.92 -2.17 -19.09
N PHE A 250 -11.13 -3.24 -18.32
CA PHE A 250 -12.40 -3.48 -17.63
C PHE A 250 -12.59 -2.54 -16.46
N TYR A 251 -11.53 -2.23 -15.70
CA TYR A 251 -11.62 -1.26 -14.61
C TYR A 251 -11.93 0.15 -15.14
N ASN A 252 -11.23 0.60 -16.19
CA ASN A 252 -11.45 1.93 -16.80
C ASN A 252 -12.82 2.07 -17.49
N ALA A 253 -13.46 0.96 -17.88
CA ALA A 253 -14.79 0.97 -18.47
C ALA A 253 -15.93 1.12 -17.43
N ILE A 254 -15.63 1.04 -16.13
CA ILE A 254 -16.63 1.23 -15.07
C ILE A 254 -16.78 2.74 -14.81
N PRO A 255 -18.00 3.31 -14.90
CA PRO A 255 -18.22 4.73 -14.61
C PRO A 255 -17.76 5.12 -13.20
N ASP A 256 -17.25 6.33 -13.04
CA ASP A 256 -16.69 6.80 -11.76
C ASP A 256 -17.74 6.79 -10.65
N GLU A 257 -19.00 7.16 -10.94
CA GLU A 257 -20.09 7.13 -9.96
C GLU A 257 -20.39 5.71 -9.47
N VAL A 258 -20.18 4.72 -10.34
CA VAL A 258 -20.29 3.31 -9.96
C VAL A 258 -19.11 2.93 -9.09
N LYS A 259 -17.86 3.21 -9.50
CA LYS A 259 -16.64 2.92 -8.72
C LYS A 259 -16.73 3.50 -7.31
N ASP A 260 -17.16 4.75 -7.20
CA ASP A 260 -17.31 5.46 -5.93
C ASP A 260 -18.39 4.86 -5.02
N SER A 261 -19.36 4.12 -5.57
CA SER A 261 -20.41 3.47 -4.78
C SER A 261 -20.06 2.05 -4.34
N LEU A 262 -19.08 1.42 -4.99
CA LEU A 262 -18.71 0.03 -4.74
C LEU A 262 -18.00 -0.10 -3.40
N LEU A 263 -18.28 -1.19 -2.68
CA LEU A 263 -17.60 -1.58 -1.44
C LEU A 263 -17.66 -0.55 -0.28
N LYS A 264 -18.32 0.60 -0.44
CA LYS A 264 -18.54 1.56 0.65
C LYS A 264 -19.39 0.94 1.76
N PRO A 265 -19.10 1.24 3.03
CA PRO A 265 -19.99 0.89 4.13
C PRO A 265 -21.37 1.52 3.89
N LYS A 266 -22.45 0.75 4.10
CA LYS A 266 -23.81 1.29 4.17
C LYS A 266 -23.94 2.05 5.48
N VAL A 267 -23.44 3.27 5.49
CA VAL A 267 -23.51 4.13 6.65
C VAL A 267 -24.96 4.62 6.79
N LYS A 268 -25.63 4.25 7.88
CA LYS A 268 -26.93 4.88 8.27
C LYS A 268 -26.73 6.27 8.90
N GLN A 269 -25.51 6.58 9.36
CA GLN A 269 -25.11 7.85 9.96
C GLN A 269 -23.60 8.07 9.82
N THR A 270 -23.23 9.12 9.09
CA THR A 270 -21.87 9.60 8.83
C THR A 270 -21.12 9.88 10.14
N GLN A 271 -19.78 9.86 10.10
CA GLN A 271 -18.96 10.12 11.29
C GLN A 271 -19.24 11.51 11.89
N SER A 272 -19.45 12.51 11.03
CA SER A 272 -19.92 13.85 11.41
C SER A 272 -21.28 13.85 12.11
N GLU A 273 -22.23 12.99 11.70
CA GLU A 273 -23.52 12.82 12.39
C GLU A 273 -23.41 12.12 13.74
N ARG A 274 -22.37 11.31 13.96
CA ARG A 274 -22.13 10.68 15.28
C ARG A 274 -21.42 11.64 16.23
N GLU A 275 -20.52 12.46 15.71
CA GLU A 275 -19.80 13.48 16.47
C GLU A 275 -20.74 14.60 16.94
N SER A 276 -21.70 15.02 16.11
CA SER A 276 -22.74 15.99 16.50
C SER A 276 -23.73 15.45 17.54
N LEU A 277 -23.94 14.13 17.59
CA LEU A 277 -24.74 13.47 18.64
C LEU A 277 -24.00 13.31 19.96
N HIS A 278 -22.66 13.28 19.93
CA HIS A 278 -21.84 13.12 21.15
C HIS A 278 -21.42 14.45 21.78
N ASN A 279 -21.54 15.55 21.03
CA ASN A 279 -21.20 16.88 21.51
C ASN A 279 -22.29 17.89 21.09
N PRO A 280 -23.46 17.91 21.76
CA PRO A 280 -24.47 18.92 21.48
C PRO A 280 -23.88 20.31 21.78
N GLU A 281 -23.93 21.22 20.82
CA GLU A 281 -23.58 22.62 21.06
C GLU A 281 -24.34 23.14 22.29
N PRO A 282 -23.69 23.89 23.20
CA PRO A 282 -24.39 24.48 24.31
C PRO A 282 -25.44 25.46 23.76
N ALA A 283 -26.71 25.19 24.06
CA ALA A 283 -27.81 26.08 23.73
C ALA A 283 -27.53 27.47 24.31
N LEU A 284 -27.52 28.48 23.44
CA LEU A 284 -27.41 29.90 23.76
C LEU A 284 -28.53 30.38 24.69
#